data_AF-A0A1H6C3F6-F1
#
_entry.id   AF-A0A1H6C3F6-F1
#
_cell.length_a   1.000
_cell.length_b   1.000
_cell.length_c   1.000
_cell.angle_alpha   90.00
_cell.angle_beta   90.00
_cell.angle_gamma   90.00
#
_symmetry.space_group_name_H-M   'P 1'
#
loop_
_entity.id
_entity.type
_entity.pdbx_description
1 polymer ?
#
loop_
_entity_poly.entity_id
_entity_poly.type
_entity_poly.pdbx_seq_one_letter_code
_entity_poly.pdbx_strand_id
1 'polypeptide(L)'
;MKKSTKVFWAGVLTFALGLVVILNAAVASGAIVIVTGLILLIGGAAQTGLYFMEGKAERKWGSLAIGILTLLLGWSFIANPLSGVISLTTLILVLFAVSGVLQIILGIRERGTPLFWPLLIAGIIPLVLAGVVLSSPAATMLLLGTLLGVHMLASGTSLILLGKYMKQAGVQTVR
;
A
#
# COMPACT_ATOMS: atom_id res chain seq x y z
N MET A 1 29.64 4.49 9.69
CA MET A 1 29.26 4.44 8.25
C MET A 1 28.63 5.77 7.83
N LYS A 2 29.08 6.40 6.73
CA LYS A 2 28.49 7.66 6.23
C LYS A 2 26.99 7.47 5.95
N LYS A 3 26.14 8.43 6.33
CA LYS A 3 24.67 8.35 6.14
C LYS A 3 24.28 8.02 4.70
N SER A 4 24.99 8.58 3.71
CA SER A 4 24.80 8.28 2.28
C SER A 4 24.99 6.80 1.93
N THR A 5 26.01 6.13 2.50
CA THR A 5 26.26 4.69 2.26
C THR A 5 25.13 3.83 2.81
N LYS A 6 24.54 4.20 3.96
CA LYS A 6 23.41 3.45 4.54
C LYS A 6 22.17 3.53 3.65
N VAL A 7 21.84 4.71 3.12
CA VAL A 7 20.66 4.90 2.25
C VAL A 7 20.82 4.18 0.91
N PHE A 8 22.02 4.20 0.34
CA PHE A 8 22.30 3.45 -0.89
C PHE A 8 22.08 1.94 -0.70
N TRP A 9 22.67 1.36 0.35
CA TRP A 9 22.50 -0.08 0.64
C TRP A 9 21.07 -0.44 1.00
N ALA A 10 20.36 0.42 1.74
CA ALA A 10 18.93 0.24 2.00
C ALA A 10 18.13 0.21 0.69
N GLY A 11 18.43 1.10 -0.26
CA GLY A 11 17.78 1.09 -1.58
C GLY A 11 18.05 -0.18 -2.39
N VAL A 12 19.30 -0.64 -2.43
CA VAL A 12 19.67 -1.90 -3.11
C VAL A 12 18.94 -3.09 -2.49
N LEU A 13 18.90 -3.16 -1.15
CA LEU A 13 18.21 -4.23 -0.44
C LEU A 13 16.70 -4.20 -0.73
N THR A 14 16.06 -3.03 -0.63
CA THR A 14 14.62 -2.88 -0.91
C THR A 14 14.28 -3.26 -2.35
N PHE A 15 15.13 -2.87 -3.31
CA PHE A 15 14.95 -3.25 -4.71
C PHE A 15 15.06 -4.76 -4.91
N ALA A 16 16.09 -5.40 -4.35
CA ALA A 16 16.27 -6.85 -4.43
C ALA A 16 15.10 -7.61 -3.78
N LEU A 17 14.63 -7.15 -2.62
CA LEU A 17 13.45 -7.71 -1.96
C LEU A 17 12.19 -7.53 -2.82
N GLY A 18 12.01 -6.38 -3.47
CA GLY A 18 10.92 -6.15 -4.40
C GLY A 18 10.87 -7.18 -5.53
N LEU A 19 12.05 -7.57 -6.06
CA LEU A 19 12.14 -8.60 -7.09
C LEU A 19 11.70 -9.97 -6.54
N VAL A 20 12.17 -10.36 -5.35
CA VAL A 20 11.77 -11.61 -4.69
C VAL A 20 10.26 -11.65 -4.42
N VAL A 21 9.69 -10.52 -4.01
CA VAL A 21 8.24 -10.36 -3.75
C VAL A 21 7.43 -10.58 -5.02
N ILE A 22 7.84 -10.02 -6.17
CA ILE A 22 7.13 -10.22 -7.43
C ILE A 22 7.18 -11.69 -7.87
N LEU A 23 8.34 -12.34 -7.73
CA LEU A 23 8.50 -13.75 -8.08
C LEU A 23 7.64 -14.67 -7.22
N ASN A 24 7.35 -14.29 -5.97
CA ASN A 24 6.55 -15.06 -5.02
C ASN A 24 5.31 -14.28 -4.55
N ALA A 25 4.61 -13.62 -5.50
CA ALA A 25 3.55 -12.68 -5.17
C ALA A 25 2.41 -13.28 -4.32
N ALA A 26 2.04 -14.55 -4.54
CA ALA A 26 1.02 -15.23 -3.73
C ALA A 26 1.41 -15.30 -2.24
N VAL A 27 2.66 -15.66 -1.96
CA VAL A 27 3.18 -15.75 -0.58
C VAL A 27 3.27 -14.35 0.02
N ALA A 28 3.72 -13.37 -0.77
CA ALA A 28 3.79 -11.98 -0.34
C ALA A 28 2.40 -11.40 0.01
N SER A 29 1.36 -11.70 -0.76
CA SER A 29 -0.02 -11.31 -0.42
C SER A 29 -0.45 -11.84 0.95
N GLY A 30 -0.15 -13.11 1.25
CA GLY A 30 -0.43 -13.68 2.57
C GLY A 30 0.36 -12.98 3.69
N ALA A 31 1.64 -12.70 3.45
CA ALA A 31 2.48 -11.98 4.41
C ALA A 31 1.95 -10.56 4.68
N ILE A 32 1.49 -9.84 3.64
CA ILE A 32 0.87 -8.52 3.78
C ILE A 32 -0.33 -8.60 4.72
N VAL A 33 -1.23 -9.57 4.51
CA VAL A 33 -2.42 -9.72 5.35
C VAL A 33 -2.06 -10.00 6.81
N ILE A 34 -1.07 -10.86 7.06
CA ILE A 34 -0.61 -11.17 8.42
C ILE A 34 -0.02 -9.92 9.08
N VAL A 35 0.86 -9.20 8.38
CA VAL A 35 1.46 -7.95 8.88
C VAL A 35 0.38 -6.90 9.14
N THR A 36 -0.58 -6.73 8.23
CA THR A 36 -1.72 -5.83 8.43
C THR A 36 -2.54 -6.27 9.63
N GLY A 37 -2.84 -7.56 9.78
CA GLY A 37 -3.56 -8.10 10.94
C GLY A 37 -2.87 -7.79 12.26
N LEU A 38 -1.54 -7.95 12.33
CA LEU A 38 -0.75 -7.59 13.50
C LEU A 38 -0.78 -6.09 13.79
N ILE A 39 -0.65 -5.24 12.77
CA ILE A 39 -0.75 -3.77 12.92
C ILE A 39 -2.13 -3.38 13.44
N LEU A 40 -3.20 -3.99 12.92
CA LEU A 40 -4.56 -3.76 13.40
C LEU A 40 -4.74 -4.22 14.85
N LEU A 41 -4.17 -5.37 15.23
CA LEU A 41 -4.20 -5.83 16.63
C LEU A 41 -3.49 -4.85 17.57
N ILE A 42 -2.28 -4.42 17.22
CA ILE A 42 -1.49 -3.49 18.05
C ILE A 42 -2.20 -2.13 18.12
N GLY A 43 -2.67 -1.60 16.98
CA GLY A 43 -3.36 -0.33 16.90
C GLY A 43 -4.70 -0.34 17.62
N GLY A 44 -5.46 -1.44 17.53
CA GLY A 44 -6.70 -1.66 18.26
C GLY A 44 -6.46 -1.75 19.76
N ALA A 45 -5.48 -2.55 20.20
CA ALA A 45 -5.11 -2.67 21.60
C ALA A 45 -4.65 -1.34 22.19
N ALA A 46 -3.86 -0.56 21.44
CA ALA A 46 -3.42 0.77 21.86
C ALA A 46 -4.61 1.74 22.00
N GLN A 47 -5.54 1.79 21.04
CA GLN A 47 -6.73 2.65 21.12
C GLN A 47 -7.64 2.27 22.29
N THR A 48 -7.89 0.99 22.48
CA THR A 48 -8.69 0.49 23.62
C THR A 48 -7.97 0.76 24.95
N GLY A 49 -6.64 0.59 25.02
CA GLY A 49 -5.85 0.88 26.21
C GLY A 49 -5.85 2.36 26.60
N LEU A 50 -5.69 3.26 25.63
CA LEU A 50 -5.73 4.71 25.86
C LEU A 50 -7.10 5.18 26.36
N TYR A 51 -8.20 4.55 25.94
CA TYR A 51 -9.54 4.82 26.47
C TYR A 51 -9.60 4.62 28.00
N PHE A 52 -8.97 3.55 28.52
CA PHE A 52 -8.93 3.28 29.95
C PHE A 52 -8.03 4.25 30.73
N MET A 53 -7.00 4.81 30.08
CA MET A 53 -6.06 5.75 30.73
C MET A 53 -6.58 7.19 30.80
N GLU A 54 -7.43 7.62 29.86
CA GLU A 54 -7.78 9.04 29.72
C GLU A 54 -9.01 9.51 30.53
N GLY A 55 -9.73 8.62 31.22
CA GLY A 55 -10.74 8.95 32.26
C GLY A 55 -11.94 9.82 31.86
N LYS A 56 -11.95 10.46 30.69
CA LYS A 56 -13.02 11.32 30.18
C LYS A 56 -13.99 10.50 29.32
N ALA A 57 -14.83 9.72 29.99
CA ALA A 57 -15.76 8.77 29.40
C ALA A 57 -16.94 9.40 28.62
N GLU A 58 -17.22 10.69 28.79
CA GLU A 58 -18.52 11.25 28.39
C GLU A 58 -18.70 11.47 26.88
N ARG A 59 -17.69 11.22 26.04
CA ARG A 59 -17.82 11.45 24.58
C ARG A 59 -17.00 10.51 23.69
N LYS A 60 -16.48 9.40 24.22
CA LYS A 60 -15.52 8.51 23.53
C LYS A 60 -15.99 7.07 23.30
N TRP A 61 -17.29 6.79 23.42
CA TRP A 61 -17.85 5.46 23.07
C TRP A 61 -17.50 5.04 21.63
N GLY A 62 -17.43 6.00 20.70
CA GLY A 62 -17.01 5.75 19.31
C GLY A 62 -15.57 5.23 19.19
N SER A 63 -14.63 5.73 19.99
CA SER A 63 -13.23 5.25 19.93
C SER A 63 -13.09 3.84 20.51
N LEU A 64 -13.86 3.50 21.54
CA LEU A 64 -13.88 2.15 22.08
C LEU A 64 -14.45 1.15 21.06
N ALA A 65 -15.58 1.50 20.42
CA ALA A 65 -16.18 0.67 19.38
C ALA A 65 -15.22 0.45 18.20
N ILE A 66 -14.57 1.51 17.71
CA ILE A 66 -13.57 1.42 16.64
C ILE A 66 -12.36 0.56 17.08
N GLY A 67 -11.86 0.75 18.31
CA GLY A 67 -10.74 -0.06 18.83
C GLY A 67 -11.06 -1.55 18.87
N ILE A 68 -12.25 -1.91 19.37
CA ILE A 68 -12.72 -3.30 19.41
C ILE A 68 -12.92 -3.86 18.00
N LEU A 69 -13.55 -3.11 17.10
CA LEU A 69 -13.70 -3.53 15.70
C LEU A 69 -12.34 -3.75 15.02
N THR A 70 -11.37 -2.89 15.30
CA THR A 70 -10.00 -3.00 14.77
C THR A 70 -9.32 -4.26 15.29
N LEU A 71 -9.49 -4.59 16.58
CA LEU A 71 -9.00 -5.85 17.17
C LEU A 71 -9.63 -7.08 16.50
N LEU A 72 -10.95 -7.08 16.34
CA LEU A 72 -11.66 -8.20 15.70
C LEU A 72 -11.24 -8.38 14.23
N LEU A 73 -11.07 -7.28 13.50
CA LEU A 73 -10.57 -7.32 12.12
C LEU A 73 -9.14 -7.84 12.06
N GLY A 74 -8.25 -7.35 12.93
CA GLY A 74 -6.86 -7.82 13.02
C GLY A 74 -6.78 -9.32 13.34
N TRP A 75 -7.59 -9.79 14.29
CA TRP A 75 -7.70 -11.20 14.61
C TRP A 75 -8.21 -12.04 13.43
N SER A 76 -9.26 -11.57 12.76
CA SER A 76 -9.84 -12.25 11.59
C SER A 76 -8.82 -12.44 10.46
N PHE A 77 -7.98 -11.44 10.21
CA PHE A 77 -6.94 -11.51 9.17
C PHE A 77 -5.86 -12.54 9.48
N ILE A 78 -5.50 -12.72 10.76
CA ILE A 78 -4.52 -13.73 11.17
C ILE A 78 -5.15 -15.13 11.19
N ALA A 79 -6.40 -15.24 11.65
CA ALA A 79 -7.12 -16.51 11.72
C ALA A 79 -7.40 -17.09 10.33
N ASN A 80 -7.76 -16.25 9.36
CA ASN A 80 -8.02 -16.65 7.97
C ASN A 80 -7.34 -15.72 6.96
N PRO A 81 -6.03 -15.89 6.70
CA PRO A 81 -5.27 -15.03 5.80
C PRO A 81 -5.82 -15.00 4.38
N LEU A 82 -6.37 -16.13 3.89
CA LEU A 82 -7.00 -16.20 2.56
C LEU A 82 -8.17 -15.21 2.42
N SER A 83 -9.03 -15.14 3.43
CA SER A 83 -10.16 -14.20 3.44
C SER A 83 -9.66 -12.75 3.54
N GLY A 84 -8.58 -12.52 4.29
CA GLY A 84 -7.95 -11.21 4.36
C GLY A 84 -7.37 -10.75 3.01
N VAL A 85 -6.75 -11.66 2.24
CA VAL A 85 -6.24 -11.37 0.89
C VAL A 85 -7.38 -10.94 -0.01
N ILE A 86 -8.48 -11.70 -0.04
CA ILE A 86 -9.64 -11.41 -0.88
C ILE A 86 -10.27 -10.07 -0.48
N SER A 87 -10.46 -9.84 0.82
CA SER A 87 -11.04 -8.61 1.36
C SER A 87 -10.22 -7.37 0.98
N LEU A 88 -8.91 -7.38 1.27
CA LEU A 88 -8.01 -6.27 0.96
C LEU A 88 -7.85 -6.06 -0.55
N THR A 89 -7.78 -7.14 -1.33
CA THR A 89 -7.72 -7.02 -2.79
C THR A 89 -8.99 -6.39 -3.33
N THR A 90 -10.15 -6.84 -2.88
CA THR A 90 -11.44 -6.28 -3.31
C THR A 90 -11.52 -4.80 -3.00
N LEU A 91 -11.07 -4.39 -1.82
CA LEU A 91 -10.97 -2.97 -1.45
C LEU A 91 -10.09 -2.19 -2.45
N ILE A 92 -8.91 -2.71 -2.79
CA ILE A 92 -8.03 -2.09 -3.80
C ILE A 92 -8.72 -1.99 -5.15
N LEU A 93 -9.44 -3.02 -5.59
CA LEU A 93 -10.14 -3.01 -6.87
C LEU A 93 -11.28 -2.00 -6.90
N VAL A 94 -12.00 -1.83 -5.78
CA VAL A 94 -12.97 -0.75 -5.63
C VAL A 94 -12.29 0.62 -5.74
N LEU A 95 -11.14 0.81 -5.08
CA LEU A 95 -10.38 2.06 -5.19
C LEU A 95 -9.87 2.32 -6.61
N PHE A 96 -9.44 1.28 -7.33
CA PHE A 96 -9.06 1.37 -8.74
C PHE A 96 -10.25 1.76 -9.61
N ALA A 97 -11.43 1.18 -9.37
CA ALA A 97 -12.64 1.54 -10.09
C ALA A 97 -13.05 3.00 -9.82
N VAL A 98 -13.04 3.44 -8.57
CA VAL A 98 -13.34 4.84 -8.20
C VAL A 98 -12.34 5.80 -8.85
N SER A 99 -11.05 5.50 -8.76
CA SER A 99 -10.00 6.30 -9.41
C SER A 99 -10.18 6.37 -10.93
N GLY A 100 -10.49 5.24 -11.57
CA GLY A 100 -10.70 5.18 -13.01
C GLY A 100 -11.91 5.99 -13.47
N VAL A 101 -13.04 5.87 -12.76
CA VAL A 101 -14.24 6.67 -13.04
C VAL A 101 -13.96 8.16 -12.88
N LEU A 102 -13.28 8.57 -11.80
CA LEU A 102 -12.92 9.97 -11.58
C LEU A 102 -12.05 10.52 -12.72
N GLN A 103 -11.06 9.77 -13.16
CA GLN A 103 -10.18 10.18 -14.26
C GLN A 103 -10.93 10.29 -15.60
N ILE A 104 -11.88 9.39 -15.87
CA ILE A 104 -12.75 9.50 -17.05
C ILE A 104 -13.61 10.77 -16.97
N ILE A 105 -14.22 11.05 -15.82
CA ILE A 105 -15.02 12.27 -15.61
C ILE A 105 -14.17 13.52 -15.83
N LEU A 106 -12.96 13.57 -15.28
CA LEU A 106 -12.02 14.67 -15.46
C LEU A 106 -11.58 14.80 -16.92
N GLY A 107 -11.27 13.69 -17.59
CA GLY A 107 -10.96 13.68 -19.02
C GLY A 107 -12.09 14.25 -19.87
N ILE A 108 -13.35 13.89 -19.57
CA ILE A 108 -14.52 14.43 -20.27
C ILE A 108 -14.70 15.93 -20.01
N ARG A 109 -14.35 16.43 -18.82
CA ARG A 109 -14.39 17.87 -18.51
C ARG A 109 -13.31 18.65 -19.26
N GLU A 110 -12.11 18.10 -19.37
CA GLU A 110 -10.97 18.69 -20.07
C GLU A 110 -10.98 18.45 -21.59
N ARG A 111 -12.18 18.22 -22.17
CA ARG A 111 -12.36 18.02 -23.61
C ARG A 111 -11.83 19.22 -24.40
N GLY A 112 -10.94 18.96 -25.35
CA GLY A 112 -10.30 19.99 -26.17
C GLY A 112 -8.90 20.39 -25.69
N THR A 113 -8.45 19.93 -24.52
CA THR A 113 -7.07 20.09 -24.07
C THR A 113 -6.21 18.91 -24.53
N PRO A 114 -4.87 19.05 -24.60
CA PRO A 114 -3.98 17.91 -24.84
C PRO A 114 -4.04 16.84 -23.73
N LEU A 115 -4.63 17.18 -22.57
CA LEU A 115 -4.79 16.27 -21.43
C LEU A 115 -5.96 15.28 -21.58
N PHE A 116 -6.87 15.53 -22.53
CA PHE A 116 -8.04 14.69 -22.78
C PHE A 116 -7.69 13.20 -22.97
N TRP A 117 -6.78 12.91 -23.91
CA TRP A 117 -6.38 11.54 -24.25
C TRP A 117 -5.64 10.83 -23.10
N PRO A 118 -4.61 11.44 -22.46
CA PRO A 118 -3.96 10.86 -21.31
C PRO A 118 -4.92 10.53 -20.15
N LEU A 119 -5.84 11.44 -19.81
CA LEU A 119 -6.80 11.25 -18.72
C LEU A 119 -7.76 10.09 -18.99
N LEU A 120 -8.26 9.97 -20.22
CA LEU A 120 -9.14 8.86 -20.60
C LEU A 120 -8.43 7.51 -20.49
N ILE A 121 -7.21 7.41 -21.04
CA ILE A 121 -6.44 6.16 -21.01
C ILE A 121 -6.09 5.81 -19.55
N ALA A 122 -5.64 6.78 -18.77
CA ALA A 122 -5.29 6.59 -17.37
C ALA A 122 -6.51 6.17 -16.51
N GLY A 123 -7.72 6.55 -16.90
CA GLY A 123 -8.96 6.11 -16.25
C GLY A 123 -9.45 4.72 -16.68
N ILE A 124 -9.29 4.36 -17.96
CA ILE A 124 -9.71 3.05 -18.48
C ILE A 124 -8.83 1.92 -17.95
N ILE A 125 -7.51 2.13 -17.88
CA ILE A 125 -6.55 1.11 -17.42
C ILE A 125 -6.93 0.49 -16.05
N PRO A 126 -7.13 1.27 -14.96
CA PRO A 126 -7.45 0.71 -13.65
C PRO A 126 -8.84 0.05 -13.62
N LEU A 127 -9.80 0.51 -14.43
CA LEU A 127 -11.11 -0.13 -14.56
C LEU A 127 -11.02 -1.51 -15.22
N VAL A 128 -10.26 -1.61 -16.32
CA VAL A 128 -10.01 -2.89 -17.00
C VAL A 128 -9.25 -3.83 -16.07
N LEU A 129 -8.21 -3.34 -15.38
CA LEU A 129 -7.48 -4.11 -14.38
C LEU A 129 -8.42 -4.65 -13.29
N ALA A 130 -9.30 -3.82 -12.75
CA ALA A 130 -10.25 -4.25 -11.73
C ALA A 130 -11.21 -5.34 -12.24
N GLY A 131 -11.76 -5.17 -13.45
CA GLY A 131 -12.61 -6.19 -14.07
C GLY A 131 -11.89 -7.51 -14.31
N VAL A 132 -10.68 -7.47 -14.86
CA VAL A 132 -9.87 -8.66 -15.15
C VAL A 132 -9.50 -9.40 -13.86
N VAL A 133 -9.07 -8.68 -12.83
CA VAL A 133 -8.65 -9.32 -11.57
C VAL A 133 -9.84 -9.93 -10.84
N LEU A 134 -11.01 -9.27 -10.82
CA LEU A 134 -12.22 -9.84 -10.21
C LEU A 134 -12.72 -11.10 -10.93
N SER A 135 -12.47 -11.22 -12.23
CA SER A 135 -12.88 -12.39 -13.01
C SER A 135 -12.07 -13.66 -12.69
N SER A 136 -10.91 -13.53 -12.05
CA SER A 136 -10.00 -14.64 -11.75
C SER A 136 -9.62 -14.68 -10.27
N PRO A 137 -10.02 -15.73 -9.52
CA PRO A 137 -9.60 -15.92 -8.14
C PRO A 137 -8.07 -15.97 -7.97
N ALA A 138 -7.37 -16.56 -8.94
CA ALA A 138 -5.91 -16.62 -8.93
C ALA A 138 -5.28 -15.23 -9.08
N ALA A 139 -5.81 -14.39 -9.97
CA ALA A 139 -5.33 -13.01 -10.12
C ALA A 139 -5.57 -12.17 -8.86
N THR A 140 -6.71 -12.39 -8.19
CA THR A 140 -7.05 -11.72 -6.93
C THR A 140 -6.03 -12.05 -5.85
N MET A 141 -5.60 -13.31 -5.75
CA MET A 141 -4.58 -13.71 -4.76
C MET A 141 -3.20 -13.09 -5.02
N LEU A 142 -2.87 -12.78 -6.27
CA LEU A 142 -1.55 -12.25 -6.64
C LEU A 142 -1.46 -10.73 -6.53
N LEU A 143 -2.59 -10.01 -6.63
CA LEU A 143 -2.58 -8.55 -6.78
C LEU A 143 -1.87 -7.82 -5.64
N LEU A 144 -2.15 -8.18 -4.38
CA LEU A 144 -1.55 -7.49 -3.23
C LEU A 144 -0.02 -7.60 -3.24
N GLY A 145 0.49 -8.81 -3.44
CA GLY A 145 1.92 -9.07 -3.51
C GLY A 145 2.59 -8.39 -4.70
N THR A 146 1.95 -8.39 -5.88
CA THR A 146 2.50 -7.69 -7.06
C THR A 146 2.54 -6.18 -6.86
N LEU A 147 1.47 -5.58 -6.29
CA LEU A 147 1.45 -4.15 -5.98
C LEU A 147 2.52 -3.77 -4.97
N LEU A 148 2.70 -4.55 -3.91
CA LEU A 148 3.78 -4.33 -2.95
C LEU A 148 5.15 -4.46 -3.63
N GLY A 149 5.35 -5.49 -4.44
CA GLY A 149 6.60 -5.72 -5.16
C GLY A 149 6.96 -4.54 -6.07
N VAL A 150 6.01 -4.05 -6.87
CA VAL A 150 6.19 -2.87 -7.71
C VAL A 150 6.49 -1.63 -6.86
N HIS A 151 5.79 -1.44 -5.75
CA HIS A 151 6.06 -0.35 -4.82
C HIS A 151 7.48 -0.42 -4.24
N MET A 152 7.94 -1.62 -3.86
CA MET A 152 9.29 -1.84 -3.34
C MET A 152 10.36 -1.60 -4.41
N LEU A 153 10.13 -1.99 -5.67
CA LEU A 153 11.04 -1.67 -6.76
C LEU A 153 11.15 -0.16 -6.96
N ALA A 154 10.03 0.56 -7.02
CA ALA A 154 10.01 2.01 -7.19
C ALA A 154 10.65 2.76 -6.00
N SER A 155 10.38 2.30 -4.78
CA SER A 155 10.98 2.86 -3.57
C SER A 155 12.48 2.57 -3.50
N GLY A 156 12.89 1.35 -3.84
CA GLY A 156 14.28 0.93 -3.93
C GLY A 156 15.09 1.75 -4.93
N THR A 157 14.58 1.94 -6.15
CA THR A 157 15.25 2.80 -7.16
C THR A 157 15.37 4.23 -6.68
N SER A 158 14.31 4.79 -6.07
CA SER A 158 14.33 6.14 -5.49
C SER A 158 15.41 6.29 -4.41
N LEU A 159 15.53 5.33 -3.49
CA LEU A 159 16.56 5.35 -2.44
C LEU A 159 17.98 5.20 -3.00
N ILE A 160 18.18 4.35 -4.02
CA ILE A 160 19.47 4.20 -4.71
C ILE A 160 19.90 5.54 -5.32
N LEU A 161 18.98 6.22 -6.02
CA LEU A 161 19.23 7.53 -6.63
C LEU A 161 19.56 8.57 -5.55
N LEU A 162 18.75 8.68 -4.49
CA LEU A 162 18.99 9.59 -3.37
C LEU A 162 20.36 9.33 -2.69
N GLY A 163 20.72 8.06 -2.50
CA GLY A 163 22.01 7.67 -1.95
C GLY A 163 23.19 8.16 -2.81
N LYS A 164 23.07 8.07 -4.14
CA LYS A 164 24.05 8.60 -5.10
C LYS A 164 24.11 10.13 -5.06
N TYR A 165 22.98 10.82 -5.05
CA TYR A 165 22.93 12.29 -4.97
C TYR A 165 23.53 12.83 -3.67
N MET A 166 23.21 12.23 -2.51
CA MET A 166 23.80 12.64 -1.23
C MET A 166 25.32 12.41 -1.18
N LYS A 167 25.82 11.37 -1.86
CA LYS A 167 27.27 11.14 -1.98
C LYS A 167 27.94 12.24 -2.80
N GLN A 168 27.29 12.71 -3.87
CA GLN A 168 27.80 13.76 -4.74
C GLN A 168 27.70 15.16 -4.08
N ALA A 169 26.58 15.46 -3.40
CA ALA A 169 26.38 16.73 -2.72
C ALA A 169 27.36 16.93 -1.54
N GLY A 170 27.62 15.88 -0.76
CA GLY A 170 28.63 15.92 0.30
C GLY A 170 30.09 16.00 -0.19
N VAL A 171 30.33 15.82 -1.49
CA VAL A 171 31.65 16.00 -2.12
C VAL A 171 31.82 17.44 -2.65
N GLN A 172 30.73 18.17 -2.92
CA GLN A 172 30.78 19.56 -3.40
C GLN A 172 30.97 20.60 -2.29
N THR A 173 30.52 20.35 -1.06
CA THR A 173 30.69 21.28 0.08
C THR A 173 32.10 21.30 0.69
N VAL A 174 33.06 20.57 0.11
CA VAL A 174 34.46 20.45 0.60
C VAL A 174 35.45 21.05 -0.42
N ARG A 175 34.97 21.84 -1.38
CA ARG A 175 35.81 22.59 -2.33
C ARG A 175 35.56 24.09 -2.21
#